data_AF-A0A9D3MFY4-F1
#
_entry.id   AF-A0A9D3MFY4-F1
#
_cell.length_a   1.000
_cell.length_b   1.000
_cell.length_c   1.000
_cell.angle_alpha   90.00
_cell.angle_beta   90.00
_cell.angle_gamma   90.00
#
_symmetry.space_group_name_H-M   'P 1'
#
loop_
_entity.id
_entity.type
_entity.pdbx_description
1 polymer ?
#
loop_
_entity_poly.entity_id
_entity_poly.type
_entity_poly.pdbx_seq_one_letter_code
_entity_poly.pdbx_strand_id
1 'polypeptide(L)'
;MDNGKRTVVVTGFGPFGEHAVNASWVAVKELEQLGLGPGVDLHVHEVPVEYQAVSCLVPSLWEQYHPQLVVHVGVSGAATAITLEMCGHNHGYKRPDNCSFCPDTHCCVEGGADCIKSVIDMETVCQRVKASGLGVSVTVSKDAGRYLCDYIYYLSLHLSGGSSAFVHVPPGEALQRRAARPRPPGHPAGDAGAAGPGPGRQSL
;
A
#
# COMPACT_ATOMS: atom_id res chain seq x y z
N MET A 1 5.26 -31.01 -11.98
CA MET A 1 5.52 -30.31 -10.70
C MET A 1 4.43 -29.27 -10.59
N ASP A 2 3.54 -29.43 -9.63
CA ASP A 2 2.41 -28.52 -9.44
C ASP A 2 2.98 -27.20 -8.92
N ASN A 3 3.26 -26.28 -9.85
CA ASN A 3 3.87 -24.98 -9.51
C ASN A 3 2.74 -24.06 -9.03
N GLY A 4 2.12 -24.44 -7.91
CA GLY A 4 0.99 -23.75 -7.31
C GLY A 4 1.29 -22.27 -7.22
N LYS A 5 0.45 -21.45 -7.87
CA LYS A 5 0.59 -19.98 -7.80
C LYS A 5 0.53 -19.56 -6.34
N ARG A 6 1.40 -18.65 -5.94
CA ARG A 6 1.40 -18.10 -4.58
C ARG A 6 0.25 -17.11 -4.47
N THR A 7 -0.73 -17.40 -3.64
CA THR A 7 -1.88 -16.50 -3.45
C THR A 7 -1.51 -15.36 -2.50
N VAL A 8 -1.74 -14.12 -2.94
CA VAL A 8 -1.57 -12.90 -2.14
C VAL A 8 -2.87 -12.12 -2.18
N VAL A 9 -3.36 -11.71 -1.01
CA VAL A 9 -4.51 -10.82 -0.91
C VAL A 9 -4.02 -9.43 -0.56
N VAL A 10 -4.52 -8.40 -1.23
CA VAL A 10 -4.21 -7.00 -0.92
C VAL A 10 -5.50 -6.24 -0.69
N THR A 11 -5.60 -5.50 0.42
CA THR A 11 -6.81 -4.73 0.73
C THR A 11 -6.53 -3.25 0.79
N GLY A 12 -7.51 -2.44 0.39
CA GLY A 12 -7.49 -0.98 0.58
C GLY A 12 -8.77 -0.52 1.25
N PHE A 13 -8.71 0.51 2.09
CA PHE A 13 -9.92 1.05 2.71
C PHE A 13 -10.72 1.90 1.73
N GLY A 14 -12.05 1.75 1.79
CA GLY A 14 -12.99 2.61 1.08
C GLY A 14 -13.16 4.00 1.71
N PRO A 15 -14.24 4.71 1.36
CA PRO A 15 -14.52 6.06 1.86
C PRO A 15 -14.53 6.18 3.39
N PHE A 16 -14.07 7.32 3.89
CA PHE A 16 -13.99 7.59 5.33
C PHE A 16 -14.31 9.05 5.68
N GLY A 17 -15.24 9.26 6.60
CA GLY A 17 -15.68 10.60 6.98
C GLY A 17 -16.18 11.38 5.76
N GLU A 18 -15.63 12.57 5.51
CA GLU A 18 -15.96 13.40 4.35
C GLU A 18 -15.18 13.02 3.08
N HIS A 19 -14.23 12.08 3.17
CA HIS A 19 -13.38 11.70 2.05
C HIS A 19 -14.05 10.58 1.23
N ALA A 20 -14.71 10.98 0.15
CA ALA A 20 -15.32 10.06 -0.82
C ALA A 20 -14.30 9.19 -1.58
N VAL A 21 -13.02 9.58 -1.59
CA VAL A 21 -11.92 8.84 -2.23
C VAL A 21 -10.83 8.57 -1.20
N ASN A 22 -10.45 7.31 -1.07
CA ASN A 22 -9.36 6.88 -0.19
C ASN A 22 -8.14 6.48 -1.03
N ALA A 23 -6.99 7.10 -0.74
CA ALA A 23 -5.74 6.86 -1.48
C ALA A 23 -5.28 5.40 -1.41
N SER A 24 -5.62 4.68 -0.33
CA SER A 24 -5.30 3.26 -0.21
C SER A 24 -6.04 2.42 -1.24
N TRP A 25 -7.36 2.60 -1.41
CA TRP A 25 -8.12 1.86 -2.41
C TRP A 25 -7.71 2.21 -3.84
N VAL A 26 -7.37 3.47 -4.12
CA VAL A 26 -6.82 3.87 -5.42
C VAL A 26 -5.52 3.12 -5.71
N ALA A 27 -4.59 3.08 -4.75
CA ALA A 27 -3.32 2.38 -4.91
C ALA A 27 -3.49 0.87 -5.12
N VAL A 28 -4.45 0.24 -4.44
CA VAL A 28 -4.72 -1.20 -4.56
C VAL A 28 -5.34 -1.55 -5.91
N LYS A 29 -6.24 -0.71 -6.44
CA LYS A 29 -6.79 -0.91 -7.80
C LYS A 29 -5.74 -0.75 -8.90
N GLU A 30 -4.79 0.17 -8.73
CA GLU A 30 -3.65 0.30 -9.65
C GLU A 30 -2.76 -0.96 -9.57
N LEU A 31 -2.51 -1.50 -8.37
CA LEU A 31 -1.76 -2.74 -8.20
C LEU A 31 -2.43 -3.94 -8.87
N GLU A 32 -3.76 -4.03 -8.81
CA GLU A 32 -4.52 -5.09 -9.49
C GLU A 32 -4.27 -5.09 -11.01
N GLN A 33 -4.23 -3.91 -11.63
CA GLN A 33 -3.96 -3.76 -13.07
C GLN A 33 -2.52 -4.11 -13.44
N LEU A 34 -1.56 -3.77 -12.58
CA LEU A 34 -0.14 -4.05 -12.78
C LEU A 34 0.22 -5.53 -12.54
N GLY A 35 -0.43 -6.16 -11.56
CA GLY A 35 -0.10 -7.51 -11.09
C GLY A 35 1.26 -7.61 -10.38
N LEU A 36 1.57 -8.82 -9.91
CA LEU A 36 2.82 -9.13 -9.18
C LEU A 36 3.77 -10.05 -9.97
N GLY A 37 3.54 -10.16 -11.28
CA GLY A 37 4.31 -11.03 -12.18
C GLY A 37 3.85 -12.51 -12.18
N PRO A 38 4.49 -13.35 -13.00
CA PRO A 38 4.09 -14.74 -13.15
C PRO A 38 4.33 -15.53 -11.85
N GLY A 39 3.36 -16.39 -11.50
CA GLY A 39 3.45 -17.27 -10.33
C GLY A 39 2.92 -16.68 -9.02
N VAL A 40 2.31 -15.49 -9.06
CA VAL A 40 1.51 -14.92 -7.96
C VAL A 40 0.06 -14.78 -8.44
N ASP A 41 -0.87 -15.23 -7.61
CA ASP A 41 -2.30 -15.03 -7.80
C ASP A 41 -2.76 -13.90 -6.87
N LEU A 42 -3.04 -12.73 -7.44
CA LEU A 42 -3.35 -11.51 -6.69
C LEU A 42 -4.87 -11.34 -6.61
N HIS A 43 -5.38 -11.26 -5.38
CA HIS A 43 -6.78 -10.91 -5.10
C HIS A 43 -6.83 -9.57 -4.37
N VAL A 44 -7.70 -8.66 -4.78
CA VAL A 44 -7.84 -7.36 -4.12
C VAL A 44 -9.24 -7.13 -3.56
N HIS A 45 -9.34 -6.44 -2.42
CA HIS A 45 -10.61 -6.18 -1.73
C HIS A 45 -10.69 -4.76 -1.18
N GLU A 46 -11.83 -4.11 -1.38
CA GLU A 46 -12.15 -2.85 -0.72
C GLU A 46 -12.71 -3.14 0.68
N VAL A 47 -12.20 -2.43 1.69
CA VAL A 47 -12.57 -2.63 3.09
C VAL A 47 -13.42 -1.46 3.58
N PRO A 48 -14.64 -1.70 4.08
CA PRO A 48 -15.41 -0.68 4.78
C PRO A 48 -14.67 -0.20 6.04
N VAL A 49 -14.76 1.08 6.36
CA VAL A 49 -14.19 1.61 7.61
C VAL A 49 -15.14 1.36 8.77
N GLU A 50 -15.30 0.08 9.10
CA GLU A 50 -16.28 -0.47 10.05
C GLU A 50 -15.69 -1.68 10.79
N TYR A 51 -15.75 -1.70 12.12
CA TYR A 51 -15.09 -2.76 12.92
C TYR A 51 -15.74 -4.12 12.70
N GLN A 52 -17.06 -4.15 12.61
CA GLN A 52 -17.81 -5.39 12.37
C GLN A 52 -17.53 -5.95 10.97
N ALA A 53 -17.46 -5.09 9.95
CA ALA A 53 -17.11 -5.49 8.60
C ALA A 53 -15.71 -6.10 8.54
N VAL A 54 -14.72 -5.47 9.19
CA VAL A 54 -13.35 -6.01 9.28
C VAL A 54 -13.31 -7.36 10.00
N SER A 55 -14.05 -7.49 11.10
CA SER A 55 -14.13 -8.74 11.89
C SER A 55 -14.69 -9.91 11.10
N CYS A 56 -15.57 -9.65 10.12
CA CYS A 56 -16.10 -10.66 9.21
C CYS A 56 -15.17 -10.90 8.01
N LEU A 57 -14.64 -9.82 7.41
CA LEU A 57 -13.86 -9.88 6.17
C LEU A 57 -12.53 -10.61 6.35
N VAL A 58 -11.78 -10.31 7.43
CA VAL A 58 -10.43 -10.90 7.56
C VAL A 58 -10.50 -12.44 7.63
N PRO A 59 -11.32 -13.07 8.50
CA PRO A 59 -11.48 -14.52 8.47
C PRO A 59 -11.90 -15.06 7.10
N SER A 60 -12.84 -14.42 6.41
CA SER A 60 -13.33 -14.89 5.12
C SER A 60 -12.25 -14.86 4.04
N LEU A 61 -11.35 -13.87 4.05
CA LEU A 61 -10.22 -13.82 3.12
C LEU A 61 -9.27 -15.01 3.32
N TRP A 62 -8.99 -15.38 4.58
CA TRP A 62 -8.13 -16.52 4.90
C TRP A 62 -8.78 -17.86 4.56
N GLU A 63 -10.09 -17.99 4.80
CA GLU A 63 -10.87 -19.20 4.50
C GLU A 63 -11.04 -19.39 2.99
N GLN A 64 -11.37 -18.32 2.25
CA GLN A 64 -11.66 -18.40 0.82
C GLN A 64 -10.40 -18.61 -0.03
N TYR A 65 -9.32 -17.90 0.27
CA TYR A 65 -8.16 -17.83 -0.62
C TYR A 65 -6.95 -18.63 -0.14
N HIS A 66 -6.92 -19.05 1.13
CA HIS A 66 -5.75 -19.64 1.77
C HIS A 66 -4.43 -18.92 1.42
N PRO A 67 -4.37 -17.58 1.58
CA PRO A 67 -3.26 -16.79 1.10
C PRO A 67 -1.97 -17.12 1.85
N GLN A 68 -0.84 -16.92 1.18
CA GLN A 68 0.47 -16.95 1.85
C GLN A 68 0.79 -15.63 2.54
N LEU A 69 0.14 -14.55 2.10
CA LEU A 69 0.31 -13.22 2.64
C LEU A 69 -0.95 -12.38 2.39
N VAL A 70 -1.37 -11.66 3.42
CA VAL A 70 -2.33 -10.56 3.29
C VAL A 70 -1.62 -9.23 3.53
N VAL A 71 -1.74 -8.29 2.58
CA VAL A 71 -1.20 -6.93 2.70
C VAL A 71 -2.35 -5.95 2.80
N HIS A 72 -2.45 -5.26 3.94
CA HIS A 72 -3.45 -4.22 4.12
C HIS A 72 -2.82 -2.85 3.81
N VAL A 73 -3.54 -2.02 3.08
CA VAL A 73 -3.12 -0.66 2.74
C VAL A 73 -4.11 0.33 3.36
N GLY A 74 -3.58 1.31 4.10
CA GLY A 74 -4.37 2.37 4.71
C GLY A 74 -3.82 3.75 4.36
N VAL A 75 -4.66 4.77 4.43
CA VAL A 75 -4.21 6.16 4.31
C VAL A 75 -3.89 6.72 5.69
N SER A 76 -2.76 7.42 5.82
CA SER A 76 -2.45 8.20 7.02
C SER A 76 -2.34 9.67 6.65
N GLY A 77 -3.25 10.50 7.16
CA GLY A 77 -3.27 11.94 6.87
C GLY A 77 -2.02 12.69 7.34
N ALA A 78 -1.29 12.14 8.31
CA ALA A 78 -0.03 12.70 8.81
C ALA A 78 1.21 12.22 8.02
N ALA A 79 1.07 11.16 7.22
CA ALA A 79 2.20 10.55 6.53
C ALA A 79 2.66 11.42 5.35
N THR A 80 3.98 11.64 5.29
CA THR A 80 4.67 12.31 4.17
C THR A 80 5.48 11.32 3.31
N ALA A 81 5.50 10.06 3.73
CA ALA A 81 6.22 8.94 3.13
C ALA A 81 5.34 7.68 3.19
N ILE A 82 5.72 6.63 2.46
CA ILE A 82 5.15 5.30 2.67
C ILE A 82 5.68 4.78 4.00
N THR A 83 4.78 4.26 4.85
CA THR A 83 5.15 3.70 6.15
C THR A 83 4.84 2.22 6.18
N LEU A 84 5.84 1.40 6.51
CA LEU A 84 5.73 -0.04 6.70
C LEU A 84 5.55 -0.33 8.19
N GLU A 85 4.39 -0.85 8.58
CA GLU A 85 4.07 -1.10 9.99
C GLU A 85 4.65 -2.42 10.46
N MET A 86 5.39 -2.39 11.57
CA MET A 86 6.11 -3.55 12.11
C MET A 86 5.23 -4.42 13.01
N CYS A 87 4.17 -3.85 13.58
CA CYS A 87 3.28 -4.54 14.52
C CYS A 87 1.89 -3.90 14.60
N GLY A 88 0.90 -4.72 14.96
CA GLY A 88 -0.43 -4.29 15.37
C GLY A 88 -0.61 -4.38 16.89
N HIS A 89 -1.55 -3.63 17.44
CA HIS A 89 -1.84 -3.61 18.89
C HIS A 89 -3.24 -4.13 19.18
N ASN A 90 -3.44 -4.76 20.33
CA ASN A 90 -4.76 -5.31 20.65
C ASN A 90 -5.71 -4.29 21.30
N HIS A 91 -5.19 -3.19 21.85
CA HIS A 91 -5.94 -2.34 22.77
C HIS A 91 -5.89 -0.86 22.37
N GLY A 92 -6.96 -0.12 22.69
CA GLY A 92 -7.03 1.34 22.56
C GLY A 92 -8.05 1.84 21.56
N TYR A 93 -8.89 0.97 21.00
CA TYR A 93 -9.92 1.34 20.03
C TYR A 93 -11.07 2.05 20.72
N LYS A 94 -11.05 3.39 20.68
CA LYS A 94 -12.06 4.26 21.32
C LYS A 94 -12.79 5.18 20.33
N ARG A 95 -12.34 5.18 19.07
CA ARG A 95 -12.87 6.04 18.02
C ARG A 95 -14.01 5.32 17.30
N PRO A 96 -15.20 5.94 17.18
CA PRO A 96 -16.29 5.40 16.39
C PRO A 96 -15.93 5.23 14.91
N ASP A 97 -16.47 4.18 14.31
CA ASP A 97 -16.39 3.90 12.88
C ASP A 97 -17.45 4.65 12.05
N ASN A 98 -17.53 4.38 10.74
CA ASN A 98 -18.52 5.03 9.87
C ASN A 98 -19.97 4.75 10.27
N CYS A 99 -20.22 3.67 11.02
CA CYS A 99 -21.53 3.32 11.57
C CYS A 99 -21.72 3.83 13.01
N SER A 100 -20.84 4.72 13.49
CA SER A 100 -20.81 5.19 14.87
C SER A 100 -20.61 4.07 15.90
N PHE A 101 -20.04 2.94 15.48
CA PHE A 101 -19.75 1.80 16.35
C PHE A 101 -18.30 1.83 16.83
N CYS A 102 -18.07 1.34 18.05
CA CYS A 102 -16.75 1.13 18.62
C CYS A 102 -16.80 -0.12 19.52
N PRO A 103 -15.75 -0.96 19.57
CA PRO A 103 -15.72 -2.12 20.46
C PRO A 103 -15.82 -1.70 21.93
N ASP A 104 -16.75 -2.29 22.69
CA ASP A 104 -17.00 -1.96 24.11
C ASP A 104 -15.79 -2.24 25.00
N THR A 105 -15.06 -3.32 24.70
CA THR A 105 -13.84 -3.71 25.41
C THR A 105 -12.64 -2.84 25.04
N HIS A 106 -12.76 -2.00 24.02
CA HIS A 106 -11.67 -1.27 23.38
C HIS A 106 -10.51 -2.15 22.92
N CYS A 107 -10.75 -3.47 22.77
CA CYS A 107 -9.77 -4.42 22.26
C CYS A 107 -10.22 -5.08 20.95
N CYS A 108 -9.27 -5.63 20.18
CA CYS A 108 -9.56 -6.33 18.94
C CYS A 108 -9.95 -7.80 19.20
N VAL A 109 -9.15 -8.51 19.98
CA VAL A 109 -9.37 -9.92 20.36
C VAL A 109 -9.24 -10.07 21.86
N GLU A 110 -10.31 -10.47 22.54
CA GLU A 110 -10.28 -10.74 23.98
C GLU A 110 -9.27 -11.85 24.31
N GLY A 111 -8.41 -11.60 25.29
CA GLY A 111 -7.33 -12.53 25.67
C GLY A 111 -6.17 -12.62 24.66
N GLY A 112 -6.19 -11.85 23.57
CA GLY A 112 -5.09 -11.75 22.63
C GLY A 112 -3.88 -10.99 23.19
N ALA A 113 -2.70 -11.26 22.62
CA ALA A 113 -1.45 -10.58 23.02
C ALA A 113 -1.50 -9.07 22.76
N ASP A 114 -0.90 -8.25 23.63
CA ASP A 114 -0.98 -6.79 23.50
C ASP A 114 -0.46 -6.24 22.16
N CYS A 115 0.53 -6.91 21.58
CA CYS A 115 1.18 -6.51 20.34
C CYS A 115 1.67 -7.75 19.60
N ILE A 116 1.40 -7.81 18.29
CA ILE A 116 1.86 -8.89 17.40
C ILE A 116 2.71 -8.26 16.31
N LYS A 117 3.87 -8.86 16.03
CA LYS A 117 4.76 -8.46 14.93
C LYS A 117 4.49 -9.31 13.70
N SER A 118 4.67 -8.73 12.53
CA SER A 118 4.73 -9.51 11.29
C SER A 118 5.95 -10.42 11.30
N VAL A 119 5.83 -11.58 10.65
CA VAL A 119 6.99 -12.43 10.31
C VAL A 119 7.85 -11.82 9.20
N ILE A 120 7.34 -10.80 8.51
CA ILE A 120 8.06 -10.04 7.51
C ILE A 120 8.95 -9.01 8.20
N ASP A 121 10.25 -9.07 7.90
CA ASP A 121 11.20 -8.05 8.31
C ASP A 121 11.00 -6.75 7.51
N MET A 122 10.19 -5.86 8.07
CA MET A 122 9.87 -4.56 7.48
C MET A 122 11.09 -3.64 7.37
N GLU A 123 12.13 -3.82 8.19
CA GLU A 123 13.37 -3.04 8.06
C GLU A 123 14.12 -3.46 6.80
N THR A 124 14.25 -4.78 6.58
CA THR A 124 14.82 -5.32 5.34
C THR A 124 14.00 -4.89 4.11
N VAL A 125 12.67 -4.93 4.18
CA VAL A 125 11.82 -4.43 3.07
C VAL A 125 12.07 -2.94 2.82
N CYS A 126 12.10 -2.13 3.86
CA CYS A 126 12.37 -0.68 3.76
C CYS A 126 13.73 -0.40 3.10
N GLN A 127 14.78 -1.12 3.49
CA GLN A 127 16.12 -1.00 2.90
C GLN A 127 16.12 -1.37 1.42
N ARG A 128 15.44 -2.46 1.03
CA ARG A 128 15.33 -2.89 -0.37
C ARG A 128 14.61 -1.86 -1.24
N VAL A 129 13.52 -1.27 -0.74
CA VAL A 129 12.79 -0.21 -1.45
C VAL A 129 13.65 1.06 -1.57
N LYS A 130 14.42 1.43 -0.54
CA LYS A 130 15.36 2.56 -0.64
C LYS A 130 16.46 2.33 -1.67
N ALA A 131 16.96 1.09 -1.75
CA ALA A 131 18.03 0.72 -2.68
C ALA A 131 17.56 0.55 -4.14
N SER A 132 16.26 0.40 -4.39
CA SER A 132 15.74 0.15 -5.74
C SER A 132 15.78 1.35 -6.68
N GLY A 133 16.04 2.56 -6.15
CA GLY A 133 16.10 3.78 -6.95
C GLY A 133 14.74 4.30 -7.43
N LEU A 134 13.62 3.79 -6.88
CA LEU A 134 12.25 4.21 -7.27
C LEU A 134 11.91 5.67 -6.92
N GLY A 135 12.77 6.37 -6.16
CA GLY A 135 12.53 7.78 -5.77
C GLY A 135 11.39 7.98 -4.76
N VAL A 136 10.96 6.89 -4.11
CA VAL A 136 9.88 6.89 -3.11
C VAL A 136 10.48 7.02 -1.71
N SER A 137 9.91 7.90 -0.89
CA SER A 137 10.26 7.98 0.54
C SER A 137 9.54 6.87 1.28
N VAL A 138 10.30 6.05 2.02
CA VAL A 138 9.76 4.93 2.81
C VAL A 138 10.41 4.86 4.19
N THR A 139 9.62 4.58 5.21
CA THR A 139 10.04 4.42 6.61
C THR A 139 9.34 3.23 7.25
N VAL A 140 9.86 2.76 8.38
CA VAL A 140 9.17 1.77 9.23
C VAL A 140 8.50 2.47 10.40
N SER A 141 7.43 1.88 10.92
CA SER A 141 6.71 2.36 12.11
C SER A 141 6.36 1.19 13.02
N LYS A 142 6.29 1.46 14.33
CA LYS A 142 5.84 0.49 15.35
C LYS A 142 4.45 0.83 15.88
N ASP A 143 3.75 1.75 15.23
CA ASP A 143 2.43 2.21 15.65
C ASP A 143 1.57 2.55 14.44
N ALA A 144 0.64 1.66 14.11
CA ALA A 144 -0.34 1.85 13.06
C ALA A 144 -1.54 2.72 13.51
N GLY A 145 -1.48 3.30 14.72
CA GLY A 145 -2.54 4.08 15.35
C GLY A 145 -3.47 3.21 16.20
N ARG A 146 -4.66 3.72 16.55
CA ARG A 146 -5.68 3.00 17.33
C ARG A 146 -7.06 3.14 16.70
N TYR A 147 -7.13 2.76 15.44
CA TYR A 147 -8.34 2.77 14.63
C TYR A 147 -8.35 1.58 13.66
N LEU A 148 -9.16 1.63 12.59
CA LEU A 148 -9.37 0.48 11.71
C LEU A 148 -8.11 -0.02 11.00
N CYS A 149 -7.12 0.84 10.73
CA CYS A 149 -5.82 0.42 10.19
C CYS A 149 -5.09 -0.55 11.12
N ASP A 150 -4.93 -0.19 12.40
CA ASP A 150 -4.29 -1.06 13.39
C ASP A 150 -5.19 -2.27 13.74
N TYR A 151 -6.51 -2.09 13.76
CA TYR A 151 -7.47 -3.15 14.05
C TYR A 151 -7.44 -4.28 13.00
N ILE A 152 -7.52 -3.94 11.70
CA ILE A 152 -7.42 -4.94 10.64
C ILE A 152 -6.05 -5.61 10.64
N TYR A 153 -4.99 -4.84 10.90
CA TYR A 153 -3.64 -5.38 10.93
C TYR A 153 -3.47 -6.39 12.07
N TYR A 154 -3.86 -6.00 13.28
CA TYR A 154 -3.78 -6.86 14.46
C TYR A 154 -4.61 -8.14 14.28
N LEU A 155 -5.87 -8.02 13.83
CA LEU A 155 -6.74 -9.17 13.60
C LEU A 155 -6.11 -10.14 12.58
N SER A 156 -5.59 -9.60 11.48
CA SER A 156 -4.95 -10.38 10.43
C SER A 156 -3.67 -11.07 10.90
N LEU A 157 -2.84 -10.39 11.70
CA LEU A 157 -1.65 -10.97 12.33
C LEU A 157 -2.01 -12.09 13.31
N HIS A 158 -3.04 -11.87 14.14
CA HIS A 158 -3.52 -12.84 15.12
C HIS A 158 -4.00 -14.12 14.44
N LEU A 159 -4.82 -14.00 13.39
CA LEU A 159 -5.38 -15.15 12.66
C LEU A 159 -4.34 -15.92 11.85
N SER A 160 -3.35 -15.22 11.30
CA SER A 160 -2.37 -15.80 10.36
C SER A 160 -1.08 -16.31 10.99
N GLY A 161 -0.93 -16.17 12.32
CA GLY A 161 0.36 -16.40 12.98
C GLY A 161 1.46 -15.44 12.53
N GLY A 162 1.07 -14.22 12.11
CA GLY A 162 1.99 -13.15 11.71
C GLY A 162 2.23 -13.00 10.21
N SER A 163 1.57 -13.79 9.36
CA SER A 163 1.69 -13.74 7.88
C SER A 163 0.86 -12.61 7.23
N SER A 164 0.93 -11.42 7.82
CA SER A 164 0.25 -10.22 7.33
C SER A 164 1.19 -9.01 7.37
N ALA A 165 0.93 -8.04 6.50
CA ALA A 165 1.65 -6.78 6.43
C ALA A 165 0.67 -5.61 6.42
N PHE A 166 1.12 -4.44 6.88
CA PHE A 166 0.37 -3.20 6.75
C PHE A 166 1.25 -2.08 6.20
N VAL A 167 0.71 -1.36 5.22
CA VAL A 167 1.36 -0.23 4.54
C VAL A 167 0.49 1.00 4.64
N HIS A 168 0.97 2.04 5.30
CA HIS A 168 0.35 3.36 5.25
C HIS A 168 0.87 4.15 4.05
N VAL A 169 -0.05 4.70 3.25
CA VAL A 169 0.25 5.62 2.16
C VAL A 169 -0.11 7.06 2.55
N PRO A 170 0.62 8.06 2.04
CA PRO A 170 0.24 9.46 2.24
C PRO A 170 -1.08 9.79 1.52
N PRO A 171 -1.80 10.86 1.93
CA PRO A 171 -3.00 11.30 1.23
C PRO A 171 -2.67 11.67 -0.23
N GLY A 172 -3.60 11.39 -1.14
CA GLY A 172 -3.41 11.48 -2.59
C GLY A 172 -2.93 12.84 -3.12
N GLU A 173 -3.17 13.94 -2.40
CA GLU A 173 -2.63 15.26 -2.78
C GLU A 173 -1.09 15.31 -2.78
N ALA A 174 -0.42 14.49 -1.97
CA ALA A 174 1.04 14.37 -1.97
C ALA A 174 1.56 13.71 -3.27
N LEU A 175 0.75 12.87 -3.92
CA LEU A 175 1.03 12.31 -5.25
C LEU A 175 0.72 13.32 -6.37
N GLN A 176 -0.39 14.07 -6.28
CA GLN A 176 -0.74 15.10 -7.26
C GLN A 176 0.26 16.26 -7.32
N ARG A 177 0.84 16.70 -6.19
CA ARG A 177 1.86 17.76 -6.17
C ARG A 177 3.20 17.35 -6.77
N ARG A 178 3.52 16.06 -6.85
CA ARG A 178 4.77 15.55 -7.45
C ARG A 178 4.66 15.30 -8.96
N ALA A 179 3.48 14.93 -9.46
CA ALA A 179 3.18 14.83 -10.89
C ALA A 179 3.10 16.20 -11.59
N ALA A 180 2.81 17.27 -10.84
CA ALA A 180 2.72 18.64 -11.36
C ALA A 180 4.07 19.38 -11.52
N ARG A 181 5.21 18.73 -11.24
CA ARG A 181 6.53 19.33 -11.53
C ARG A 181 6.80 19.22 -13.05
N PRO A 182 6.97 20.33 -13.80
CA PRO A 182 7.32 20.24 -15.20
C PRO A 182 8.65 19.50 -15.38
N ARG A 183 8.74 18.62 -16.39
CA ARG A 183 10.04 18.06 -16.82
C ARG A 183 10.99 19.21 -17.15
N PRO A 184 12.29 19.12 -16.81
CA PRO A 184 13.25 20.11 -17.29
C PRO A 184 13.26 20.11 -18.83
N PRO A 185 13.33 21.28 -19.49
CA PRO A 185 13.38 21.34 -20.94
C PRO A 185 14.61 20.59 -21.46
N GLY A 186 14.36 19.62 -22.33
CA GLY A 186 15.40 18.82 -22.98
C GLY A 186 16.28 19.69 -23.87
N HIS A 187 17.59 19.40 -23.88
CA HIS A 187 18.51 19.96 -24.86
C HIS A 187 18.08 19.57 -26.28
N PRO A 188 18.12 20.50 -27.26
CA PRO A 188 17.82 20.15 -28.64
C PRO A 188 18.89 19.20 -29.19
N ALA A 189 18.42 18.19 -29.92
CA ALA A 189 19.25 17.25 -30.66
C ALA A 189 20.13 18.01 -31.66
N GLY A 190 21.43 17.70 -31.65
CA GLY A 190 22.37 18.15 -32.67
C GLY A 190 21.95 17.63 -34.04
N ASP A 191 21.80 18.55 -34.97
CA ASP A 191 21.57 18.27 -36.38
C ASP A 191 22.88 17.75 -36.99
N ALA A 192 22.86 16.51 -37.46
CA ALA A 192 23.97 15.86 -38.13
C ALA A 192 23.54 15.45 -39.53
N GLY A 193 24.06 16.18 -40.52
CA GLY A 193 24.49 15.59 -41.77
C GLY A 193 23.69 15.95 -43.01
N ALA A 194 24.23 16.88 -43.80
CA ALA A 194 24.21 16.75 -45.25
C ALA A 194 25.59 17.12 -45.81
N ALA A 195 26.23 16.12 -46.42
CA ALA A 195 27.53 16.21 -47.06
C ALA A 195 27.49 17.07 -48.34
N GLY A 196 28.61 17.74 -48.65
CA GLY A 196 28.89 18.34 -49.97
C GLY A 196 29.01 17.29 -51.09
N PRO A 197 29.36 17.64 -52.35
CA PRO A 197 30.40 18.62 -52.73
C PRO A 197 29.93 19.65 -53.80
N GLY A 198 30.51 20.84 -53.91
CA GLY A 198 31.68 21.10 -54.76
C GLY A 198 31.39 22.29 -55.71
N PRO A 199 32.40 23.09 -56.13
CA PRO A 199 32.18 24.46 -56.60
C PRO A 199 32.06 24.58 -58.14
N GLY A 200 31.30 25.56 -58.62
CA GLY A 200 31.24 25.91 -60.04
C GLY A 200 30.63 27.30 -60.29
N ARG A 201 31.52 28.27 -60.58
CA ARG A 201 31.38 29.45 -61.47
C ARG A 201 30.17 29.39 -62.44
N GLN A 202 29.49 30.45 -62.89
CA GLN A 202 29.87 31.84 -63.18
C GLN A 202 28.59 32.63 -63.58
N SER A 203 28.68 33.95 -63.42
CA SER A 203 27.99 35.09 -64.06
C SER A 203 27.04 34.90 -65.26
N LEU A 204 26.04 35.82 -65.26
CA LEU A 204 25.05 36.25 -66.27
C LEU A 204 23.70 35.52 -66.26
#